data_AF-K7KXN6-F1
#
_entry.id   AF-K7KXN6-F1
#
_cell.length_a   1.000
_cell.length_b   1.000
_cell.length_c   1.000
_cell.angle_alpha   90.00
_cell.angle_beta   90.00
_cell.angle_gamma   90.00
#
_symmetry.space_group_name_H-M   'P 1'
#
loop_
_entity.id
_entity.type
_entity.pdbx_description
1 polymer ?
#
loop_
_entity_poly.entity_id
_entity_poly.type
_entity_poly.pdbx_seq_one_letter_code
_entity_poly.pdbx_strand_id
1 'polypeptide(L)'
;MIKNKLRGKKVLLVLDDVDEHKQLQAIVGNSDWESKSGTRVVLIITTRDKQLLTSYGVKITHEVKELDTDDAIQLLKWKAFKTYDEVDQSYKQVLNDVVTWTSGLPLALEVIGSNLFGKSIKVWESAIKQYQRIPNQEIFKILKVSFDALEEEEKSVFLDITCCVKGHKRTEIEDILHSLYDNCMKYHIEVLVDKSLMQISDNDRVTFHDLIENMGKEIDRQKSPKEIGKRRRLWLLEDIIQVLEDNPGTSEVKIIRLDFPISDKQETSIEWNAFNDMENLKALIIRNDI
;
A
#
# COMPACT_ATOMS: atom_id res chain seq x y z
N MET A 1 -24.36 -28.26 -13.57
CA MET A 1 -23.64 -29.25 -14.42
C MET A 1 -22.36 -29.77 -13.76
N ILE A 2 -21.51 -28.91 -13.18
CA ILE A 2 -20.27 -29.33 -12.49
C ILE A 2 -20.55 -30.24 -11.28
N LYS A 3 -21.55 -29.90 -10.44
CA LYS A 3 -21.92 -30.69 -9.23
C LYS A 3 -22.11 -32.18 -9.52
N ASN A 4 -22.83 -32.50 -10.60
CA ASN A 4 -23.13 -33.89 -10.97
C ASN A 4 -21.87 -34.64 -11.44
N LYS A 5 -20.93 -33.97 -12.12
CA LYS A 5 -19.66 -34.58 -12.58
C LYS A 5 -18.70 -34.86 -11.43
N LEU A 6 -18.85 -34.15 -10.31
CA LEU A 6 -17.99 -34.28 -9.13
C LEU A 6 -18.60 -35.19 -8.05
N ARG A 7 -19.82 -35.69 -8.25
CA ARG A 7 -20.54 -36.52 -7.27
C ARG A 7 -19.72 -37.74 -6.86
N GLY A 8 -19.54 -37.94 -5.56
CA GLY A 8 -18.82 -39.08 -4.98
C GLY A 8 -17.29 -39.05 -5.13
N LYS A 9 -16.72 -37.95 -5.64
CA LYS A 9 -15.27 -37.76 -5.74
C LYS A 9 -14.71 -37.00 -4.54
N LYS A 10 -13.40 -37.13 -4.32
CA LYS A 10 -12.62 -36.17 -3.53
C LYS A 10 -12.07 -35.12 -4.49
N VAL A 11 -12.34 -33.85 -4.25
CA VAL A 11 -11.93 -32.76 -5.15
C VAL A 11 -11.16 -31.73 -4.35
N LEU A 12 -10.02 -31.29 -4.88
CA LEU A 12 -9.37 -30.05 -4.48
C LEU A 12 -9.76 -29.00 -5.51
N LEU A 13 -10.42 -27.94 -5.07
CA LEU A 13 -10.82 -26.81 -5.91
C LEU A 13 -10.09 -25.56 -5.41
N VAL A 14 -9.33 -24.93 -6.31
CA VAL A 14 -8.65 -23.67 -6.03
C VAL A 14 -9.32 -22.59 -6.87
N LEU A 15 -9.80 -21.55 -6.21
CA LEU A 15 -10.35 -20.34 -6.82
C LEU A 15 -9.36 -19.21 -6.58
N ASP A 16 -8.69 -18.79 -7.64
CA ASP A 16 -7.66 -17.77 -7.58
C ASP A 16 -8.24 -16.38 -7.89
N ASP A 17 -7.80 -15.37 -7.14
CA ASP A 17 -8.11 -13.95 -7.30
C ASP A 17 -9.63 -13.65 -7.33
N VAL A 18 -10.37 -14.19 -6.36
CA VAL A 18 -11.81 -13.96 -6.25
C VAL A 18 -12.05 -12.60 -5.61
N ASP A 19 -12.83 -11.73 -6.26
CA ASP A 19 -13.13 -10.38 -5.81
C ASP A 19 -14.62 -10.12 -5.58
N GLU A 20 -15.50 -11.00 -6.05
CA GLU A 20 -16.94 -10.83 -5.95
C GLU A 20 -17.68 -12.06 -5.42
N HIS A 21 -18.67 -11.83 -4.56
CA HIS A 21 -19.49 -12.88 -3.97
C HIS A 21 -20.26 -13.70 -5.04
N LYS A 22 -20.62 -13.06 -6.17
CA LYS A 22 -21.30 -13.73 -7.29
C LYS A 22 -20.46 -14.84 -7.92
N GLN A 23 -19.12 -14.71 -7.92
CA GLN A 23 -18.22 -15.74 -8.47
C GLN A 23 -18.27 -17.01 -7.60
N LEU A 24 -18.24 -16.85 -6.27
CA LEU A 24 -18.34 -17.96 -5.32
C LEU A 24 -19.69 -18.68 -5.44
N GLN A 25 -20.78 -17.91 -5.48
CA GLN A 25 -22.13 -18.46 -5.66
C GLN A 25 -22.27 -19.21 -6.99
N ALA A 26 -21.71 -18.68 -8.08
CA ALA A 26 -21.78 -19.33 -9.40
C ALA A 26 -21.06 -20.68 -9.44
N ILE A 27 -19.93 -20.81 -8.74
CA ILE A 27 -19.07 -22.01 -8.80
C ILE A 27 -19.47 -23.04 -7.75
N VAL A 28 -19.56 -22.63 -6.48
CA VAL A 28 -19.75 -23.51 -5.32
C VAL A 28 -21.21 -23.47 -4.86
N GLY A 29 -21.92 -22.37 -5.08
CA GLY A 29 -23.25 -22.12 -4.53
C GLY A 29 -23.16 -21.75 -3.06
N ASN A 30 -24.10 -22.21 -2.24
CA ASN A 30 -24.06 -21.99 -0.80
C ASN A 30 -22.98 -22.87 -0.15
N SER A 31 -22.45 -22.42 1.00
CA SER A 31 -21.43 -23.07 1.82
C SER A 31 -21.67 -24.57 2.09
N ASP A 32 -22.92 -25.03 2.00
CA ASP A 32 -23.35 -26.40 2.30
C ASP A 32 -23.11 -27.41 1.15
N TRP A 33 -22.30 -27.04 0.15
CA TRP A 33 -21.97 -27.87 -1.01
C TRP A 33 -21.64 -29.34 -0.65
N GLU A 34 -20.94 -29.56 0.45
CA GLU A 34 -20.51 -30.90 0.90
C GLU A 34 -21.68 -31.76 1.38
N SER A 35 -22.65 -31.16 2.08
CA SER A 35 -23.68 -31.88 2.82
C SER A 35 -24.66 -32.65 1.92
N LYS A 36 -24.88 -32.20 0.69
CA LYS A 36 -25.92 -32.75 -0.20
C LYS A 36 -25.41 -33.72 -1.27
N SER A 37 -24.11 -33.78 -1.53
CA SER A 37 -23.56 -34.48 -2.71
C SER A 37 -22.81 -35.77 -2.41
N GLY A 38 -22.36 -35.97 -1.17
CA GLY A 38 -21.41 -37.04 -0.81
C GLY A 38 -20.00 -36.83 -1.38
N THR A 39 -19.75 -35.68 -2.02
CA THR A 39 -18.45 -35.24 -2.52
C THR A 39 -17.74 -34.50 -1.40
N ARG A 40 -16.50 -34.89 -1.10
CA ARG A 40 -15.62 -34.14 -0.18
C ARG A 40 -14.84 -33.12 -1.00
N VAL A 41 -14.98 -31.83 -0.69
CA VAL A 41 -14.32 -30.77 -1.46
C VAL A 41 -13.46 -29.94 -0.54
N VAL A 42 -12.15 -29.99 -0.79
CA VAL A 42 -11.23 -29.02 -0.21
C VAL A 42 -11.27 -27.79 -1.11
N LEU A 43 -11.82 -26.69 -0.60
CA LEU A 43 -11.91 -25.41 -1.30
C LEU A 43 -10.81 -24.48 -0.77
N ILE A 44 -9.96 -23.98 -1.67
CA ILE A 44 -9.00 -22.91 -1.41
C ILE A 44 -9.45 -21.71 -2.21
N ILE A 45 -9.58 -20.56 -1.54
CA ILE A 45 -9.89 -19.28 -2.17
C ILE A 45 -8.71 -18.35 -1.88
N THR A 46 -8.18 -17.71 -2.91
CA THR A 46 -7.29 -16.56 -2.74
C THR A 46 -8.08 -15.30 -3.07
N THR A 47 -7.88 -14.27 -2.25
CA THR A 47 -8.51 -12.96 -2.42
C THR A 47 -7.69 -11.92 -1.67
N ARG A 48 -7.84 -10.65 -2.06
CA ARG A 48 -7.34 -9.49 -1.32
C ARG A 48 -8.40 -8.89 -0.38
N ASP A 49 -9.63 -9.41 -0.42
CA ASP A 49 -10.78 -8.89 0.31
C ASP A 49 -11.22 -9.86 1.42
N LYS A 50 -10.92 -9.53 2.67
CA LYS A 50 -11.27 -10.32 3.86
C LYS A 50 -12.79 -10.35 4.09
N GLN A 51 -13.50 -9.30 3.70
CA GLN A 51 -14.95 -9.22 3.87
C GLN A 51 -15.67 -10.18 2.93
N LEU A 52 -15.11 -10.44 1.75
CA LEU A 52 -15.60 -11.49 0.85
C LEU A 52 -15.59 -12.87 1.52
N LEU A 53 -14.49 -13.22 2.19
CA LEU A 53 -14.37 -14.51 2.91
C LEU A 53 -15.35 -14.60 4.08
N THR A 54 -15.45 -13.52 4.85
CA THR A 54 -16.33 -13.43 6.04
C THR A 54 -17.79 -13.55 5.64
N SER A 55 -18.23 -12.77 4.64
CA SER A 55 -19.61 -12.79 4.15
C SER A 55 -20.02 -14.12 3.51
N TYR A 56 -19.07 -14.84 2.91
CA TYR A 56 -19.31 -16.19 2.40
C TYR A 56 -19.34 -17.28 3.49
N GLY A 57 -18.85 -16.97 4.70
CA GLY A 57 -18.81 -17.91 5.82
C GLY A 57 -17.60 -18.86 5.79
N VAL A 58 -16.48 -18.42 5.23
CA VAL A 58 -15.21 -19.16 5.31
C VAL A 58 -14.74 -19.24 6.76
N LYS A 59 -14.47 -20.45 7.26
CA LYS A 59 -14.14 -20.71 8.66
C LYS A 59 -12.65 -20.58 9.00
N ILE A 60 -11.79 -20.84 8.02
CA ILE A 60 -10.34 -20.85 8.18
C ILE A 60 -9.76 -19.91 7.14
N THR A 61 -9.11 -18.86 7.61
CA THR A 61 -8.42 -17.87 6.77
C THR A 61 -6.93 -17.90 7.08
N HIS A 62 -6.12 -17.68 6.06
CA HIS A 62 -4.67 -17.55 6.19
C HIS A 62 -4.23 -16.27 5.50
N GLU A 63 -3.63 -15.36 6.27
CA GLU A 63 -3.03 -14.14 5.75
C GLU A 63 -1.59 -14.45 5.33
N VAL A 64 -1.29 -14.26 4.04
CA VAL A 64 0.05 -14.48 3.49
C VAL A 64 0.95 -13.34 3.96
N LYS A 65 2.08 -13.69 4.59
CA LYS A 65 3.08 -12.73 5.07
C LYS A 65 4.15 -12.47 4.01
N GLU A 66 4.84 -11.35 4.18
CA GLU A 66 6.03 -11.00 3.43
C GLU A 66 7.15 -12.03 3.65
N LEU A 67 8.13 -12.06 2.73
CA LEU A 67 9.31 -12.92 2.93
C LEU A 67 10.16 -12.37 4.06
N ASP A 68 10.72 -13.26 4.86
CA ASP A 68 11.81 -12.88 5.75
C ASP A 68 13.04 -12.44 4.94
N THR A 69 13.97 -11.78 5.63
CA THR A 69 15.17 -11.22 5.01
C THR A 69 15.99 -12.26 4.24
N ASP A 70 16.11 -13.48 4.75
CA ASP A 70 16.96 -14.50 4.14
C ASP A 70 16.29 -15.03 2.86
N ASP A 71 15.01 -15.36 2.91
CA ASP A 71 14.22 -15.79 1.76
C ASP A 71 14.12 -14.68 0.69
N ALA A 72 13.95 -13.42 1.11
CA ALA A 72 13.94 -12.26 0.23
C ALA A 72 15.28 -12.09 -0.51
N ILE A 73 16.39 -12.22 0.20
CA ILE A 73 17.74 -12.19 -0.40
C ILE A 73 17.90 -13.35 -1.39
N GLN A 74 17.44 -14.56 -1.05
CA GLN A 74 17.56 -15.72 -1.93
C GLN A 74 16.75 -15.55 -3.22
N LEU A 75 15.51 -15.07 -3.12
CA LEU A 75 14.69 -14.75 -4.30
C LEU A 75 15.37 -13.70 -5.18
N LEU A 76 15.87 -12.63 -4.57
CA LEU A 76 16.52 -11.54 -5.30
C LEU A 76 17.80 -12.03 -5.99
N LYS A 77 18.63 -12.84 -5.31
CA LYS A 77 19.82 -13.46 -5.90
C LYS A 77 19.46 -14.35 -7.08
N TRP A 78 18.43 -15.18 -6.93
CA TRP A 78 17.98 -16.05 -8.01
C TRP A 78 17.53 -15.25 -9.24
N LYS A 79 16.78 -14.16 -9.02
CA LYS A 79 16.27 -13.34 -10.12
C LYS A 79 17.38 -12.53 -10.80
N ALA A 80 18.36 -12.04 -10.04
CA ALA A 80 19.41 -11.17 -10.58
C ALA A 80 20.70 -11.89 -11.03
N PHE A 81 20.98 -13.09 -10.51
CA PHE A 81 22.21 -13.84 -10.79
C PHE A 81 21.97 -15.30 -11.20
N LYS A 82 20.73 -15.81 -11.11
CA LYS A 82 20.38 -17.23 -11.38
C LYS A 82 21.17 -18.22 -10.54
N THR A 83 21.48 -17.84 -9.30
CA THR A 83 22.14 -18.72 -8.32
C THR A 83 21.59 -18.49 -6.91
N TYR A 84 21.65 -19.53 -6.09
CA TYR A 84 21.44 -19.49 -4.63
C TYR A 84 22.77 -19.47 -3.85
N ASP A 85 23.89 -19.61 -4.57
CA ASP A 85 25.22 -19.64 -3.97
C ASP A 85 25.64 -18.24 -3.46
N GLU A 86 26.83 -18.17 -2.89
CA GLU A 86 27.44 -16.90 -2.56
C GLU A 86 27.68 -16.07 -3.81
N VAL A 87 27.16 -14.84 -3.78
CA VAL A 87 27.46 -13.79 -4.75
C VAL A 87 28.64 -12.98 -4.23
N ASP A 88 29.31 -12.24 -5.11
CA ASP A 88 30.39 -11.34 -4.72
C ASP A 88 29.93 -10.43 -3.56
N GLN A 89 30.73 -10.40 -2.48
CA GLN A 89 30.42 -9.68 -1.24
C GLN A 89 30.17 -8.18 -1.49
N SER A 90 30.69 -7.62 -2.58
CA SER A 90 30.42 -6.25 -2.99
C SER A 90 28.94 -5.98 -3.32
N TYR A 91 28.12 -7.00 -3.63
CA TYR A 91 26.67 -6.85 -3.82
C TYR A 91 25.85 -6.91 -2.53
N LYS A 92 26.46 -7.29 -1.39
CA LYS A 92 25.71 -7.52 -0.14
C LYS A 92 24.89 -6.31 0.31
N GLN A 93 25.48 -5.10 0.20
CA GLN A 93 24.79 -3.87 0.61
C GLN A 93 23.58 -3.59 -0.29
N VAL A 94 23.76 -3.62 -1.62
CA VAL A 94 22.66 -3.32 -2.55
C VAL A 94 21.54 -4.35 -2.49
N LEU A 95 21.84 -5.62 -2.16
CA LEU A 95 20.82 -6.64 -1.91
C LEU A 95 20.00 -6.30 -0.66
N ASN A 96 20.67 -5.97 0.44
CA ASN A 96 20.00 -5.58 1.68
C ASN A 96 19.17 -4.30 1.52
N ASP A 97 19.68 -3.31 0.77
CA ASP A 97 18.96 -2.06 0.50
C ASP A 97 17.67 -2.33 -0.28
N VAL A 98 17.71 -3.23 -1.28
CA VAL A 98 16.51 -3.63 -2.03
C VAL A 98 15.51 -4.38 -1.14
N VAL A 99 15.98 -5.34 -0.34
CA VAL A 99 15.10 -6.11 0.56
C VAL A 99 14.44 -5.19 1.59
N THR A 100 15.19 -4.25 2.15
CA THR A 100 14.68 -3.25 3.09
C THR A 100 13.64 -2.35 2.41
N TRP A 101 13.94 -1.83 1.23
CA TRP A 101 13.02 -0.93 0.51
C TRP A 101 11.73 -1.62 0.05
N THR A 102 11.82 -2.89 -0.33
CA THR A 102 10.65 -3.68 -0.76
C THR A 102 9.91 -4.33 0.39
N SER A 103 10.42 -4.22 1.62
CA SER A 103 9.90 -4.85 2.84
C SER A 103 9.60 -6.35 2.65
N GLY A 104 10.41 -7.04 1.84
CA GLY A 104 10.24 -8.47 1.58
C GLY A 104 9.13 -8.84 0.58
N LEU A 105 8.49 -7.88 -0.10
CA LEU A 105 7.42 -8.18 -1.06
C LEU A 105 7.96 -8.99 -2.26
N PRO A 106 7.55 -10.27 -2.44
CA PRO A 106 8.14 -11.16 -3.46
C PRO A 106 8.09 -10.55 -4.85
N LEU A 107 6.93 -10.02 -5.24
CA LEU A 107 6.71 -9.45 -6.55
C LEU A 107 7.68 -8.31 -6.88
N ALA A 108 7.90 -7.40 -5.92
CA ALA A 108 8.82 -6.29 -6.13
C ALA A 108 10.26 -6.79 -6.29
N LEU A 109 10.66 -7.76 -5.47
CA LEU A 109 11.97 -8.41 -5.58
C LEU A 109 12.17 -9.09 -6.94
N GLU A 110 11.14 -9.76 -7.48
CA GLU A 110 11.22 -10.39 -8.79
C GLU A 110 11.46 -9.39 -9.92
N VAL A 111 10.70 -8.30 -9.93
CA VAL A 111 10.81 -7.24 -10.95
C VAL A 111 12.18 -6.57 -10.87
N ILE A 112 12.63 -6.20 -9.67
CA ILE A 112 13.92 -5.54 -9.47
C ILE A 112 15.06 -6.48 -9.85
N GLY A 113 15.04 -7.72 -9.35
CA GLY A 113 16.09 -8.70 -9.65
C GLY A 113 16.19 -8.97 -11.15
N SER A 114 15.06 -9.09 -11.84
CA SER A 114 15.03 -9.31 -13.29
C SER A 114 15.55 -8.10 -14.07
N ASN A 115 15.16 -6.88 -13.67
CA ASN A 115 15.65 -5.63 -14.30
C ASN A 115 17.15 -5.40 -14.08
N LEU A 116 17.69 -5.89 -12.96
CA LEU A 116 19.10 -5.73 -12.58
C LEU A 116 19.96 -6.95 -12.89
N PHE A 117 19.42 -7.91 -13.63
CA PHE A 117 20.15 -9.10 -14.06
C PHE A 117 21.42 -8.73 -14.83
N GLY A 118 22.57 -9.23 -14.36
CA GLY A 118 23.88 -8.99 -14.96
C GLY A 118 24.38 -7.54 -14.92
N LYS A 119 23.75 -6.66 -14.13
CA LYS A 119 24.16 -5.25 -13.98
C LYS A 119 25.23 -5.09 -12.91
N SER A 120 26.10 -4.09 -13.07
CA SER A 120 27.12 -3.74 -12.09
C SER A 120 26.52 -3.04 -10.87
N ILE A 121 27.22 -3.06 -9.74
CA ILE A 121 26.79 -2.44 -8.47
C ILE A 121 26.43 -0.97 -8.64
N LYS A 122 27.21 -0.20 -9.42
CA LYS A 122 26.90 1.22 -9.69
C LYS A 122 25.54 1.40 -10.38
N VAL A 123 25.14 0.45 -11.23
CA VAL A 123 23.82 0.47 -11.87
C VAL A 123 22.73 0.09 -10.88
N TRP A 124 22.99 -0.86 -9.97
CA TRP A 124 22.07 -1.18 -8.87
C TRP A 124 21.82 0.04 -7.98
N GLU A 125 22.87 0.69 -7.49
CA GLU A 125 22.79 1.89 -6.65
C GLU A 125 21.98 3.00 -7.34
N SER A 126 22.23 3.22 -8.63
CA SER A 126 21.51 4.21 -9.43
C SER A 126 20.02 3.85 -9.60
N ALA A 127 19.73 2.58 -9.87
CA ALA A 127 18.36 2.09 -10.06
C ALA A 127 17.54 2.16 -8.77
N ILE A 128 18.11 1.77 -7.64
CA ILE A 128 17.45 1.83 -6.32
C ILE A 128 17.08 3.27 -5.97
N LYS A 129 18.02 4.21 -6.14
CA LYS A 129 17.76 5.65 -5.95
C LYS A 129 16.65 6.15 -6.86
N GLN A 130 16.62 5.71 -8.12
CA GLN A 130 15.56 6.06 -9.05
C GLN A 130 14.20 5.50 -8.61
N TYR A 131 14.14 4.24 -8.15
CA TYR A 131 12.89 3.61 -7.72
C TYR A 131 12.31 4.19 -6.44
N GLN A 132 13.17 4.63 -5.52
CA GLN A 132 12.76 5.36 -4.31
C GLN A 132 12.12 6.71 -4.64
N ARG A 133 12.59 7.39 -5.70
CA ARG A 133 12.03 8.66 -6.15
C ARG A 133 10.79 8.50 -7.02
N ILE A 134 10.83 7.57 -7.96
CA ILE A 134 9.74 7.27 -8.90
C ILE A 134 9.61 5.75 -8.97
N PRO A 135 8.51 5.18 -8.44
CA PRO A 135 8.29 3.75 -8.45
C PRO A 135 8.42 3.14 -9.85
N ASN A 136 8.99 1.94 -9.92
CA ASN A 136 9.01 1.17 -11.16
C ASN A 136 7.57 0.97 -11.67
N GLN A 137 7.35 1.21 -12.96
CA GLN A 137 6.00 1.19 -13.56
C GLN A 137 5.31 -0.18 -13.47
N GLU A 138 6.06 -1.28 -13.53
CA GLU A 138 5.50 -2.63 -13.41
C GLU A 138 5.02 -2.88 -11.97
N ILE A 139 5.87 -2.58 -10.98
CA ILE A 139 5.51 -2.69 -9.55
C ILE A 139 4.32 -1.78 -9.24
N PHE A 140 4.37 -0.53 -9.69
CA PHE A 140 3.32 0.46 -9.47
C PHE A 140 1.97 0.00 -10.03
N LYS A 141 1.93 -0.50 -11.28
CA LYS A 141 0.69 -0.99 -11.89
C LYS A 141 0.07 -2.15 -11.12
N ILE A 142 0.90 -3.08 -10.65
CA ILE A 142 0.37 -4.27 -9.96
C ILE A 142 -0.18 -3.90 -8.57
N LEU A 143 0.54 -3.06 -7.82
CA LEU A 143 0.04 -2.57 -6.52
C LEU A 143 -1.24 -1.76 -6.67
N LYS A 144 -1.33 -0.98 -7.76
CA LYS A 144 -2.46 -0.07 -8.02
C LYS A 144 -3.77 -0.79 -8.34
N VAL A 145 -3.75 -2.08 -8.68
CA VAL A 145 -4.97 -2.86 -8.96
C VAL A 145 -5.96 -2.80 -7.78
N SER A 146 -5.49 -2.99 -6.55
CA SER A 146 -6.36 -2.92 -5.36
C SER A 146 -6.89 -1.51 -5.11
N PHE A 147 -6.09 -0.48 -5.41
CA PHE A 147 -6.52 0.91 -5.30
C PHE A 147 -7.57 1.28 -6.37
N ASP A 148 -7.40 0.81 -7.60
CA ASP A 148 -8.31 1.12 -8.70
C ASP A 148 -9.70 0.52 -8.48
N ALA A 149 -9.80 -0.57 -7.72
CA ALA A 149 -11.04 -1.22 -7.32
C ALA A 149 -11.79 -0.51 -6.18
N LEU A 150 -11.22 0.55 -5.59
CA LEU A 150 -11.90 1.36 -4.57
C LEU A 150 -12.92 2.33 -5.19
N GLU A 151 -13.96 2.65 -4.42
CA GLU A 151 -14.88 3.74 -4.74
C GLU A 151 -14.20 5.11 -4.57
N GLU A 152 -14.77 6.16 -5.16
CA GLU A 152 -14.12 7.48 -5.22
C GLU A 152 -13.81 8.09 -3.84
N GLU A 153 -14.73 7.98 -2.87
CA GLU A 153 -14.50 8.47 -1.51
C GLU A 153 -13.43 7.63 -0.77
N GLU A 154 -13.46 6.31 -0.95
CA GLU A 154 -12.47 5.37 -0.39
C GLU A 154 -11.06 5.66 -0.94
N LYS A 155 -10.93 5.96 -2.24
CA LYS A 155 -9.67 6.41 -2.85
C LYS A 155 -9.17 7.69 -2.20
N SER A 156 -10.05 8.66 -1.96
CA SER A 156 -9.65 9.93 -1.34
C SER A 156 -9.19 9.73 0.11
N VAL A 157 -9.90 8.90 0.87
CA VAL A 157 -9.53 8.54 2.26
C VAL A 157 -8.20 7.79 2.30
N PHE A 158 -7.99 6.81 1.43
CA PHE A 158 -6.71 6.10 1.33
C PHE A 158 -5.54 7.06 1.10
N LEU A 159 -5.68 7.97 0.14
CA LEU A 159 -4.63 8.95 -0.15
C LEU A 159 -4.40 9.91 1.03
N ASP A 160 -5.45 10.34 1.74
CA ASP A 160 -5.30 11.18 2.93
C ASP A 160 -4.44 10.52 4.00
N ILE A 161 -4.74 9.26 4.30
CA ILE A 161 -4.04 8.54 5.36
C ILE A 161 -2.59 8.23 4.96
N THR A 162 -2.37 7.72 3.74
CA THR A 162 -1.01 7.39 3.24
C THR A 162 -0.10 8.61 3.11
N CYS A 163 -0.61 9.76 2.65
CA CYS A 163 0.18 10.97 2.50
C CYS A 163 0.46 11.64 3.84
N CYS A 164 -0.56 11.82 4.68
CA CYS A 164 -0.50 12.81 5.76
C CYS A 164 -0.71 12.24 7.17
N VAL A 165 -1.30 11.04 7.32
CA VAL A 165 -1.76 10.57 8.65
C VAL A 165 -1.16 9.22 9.06
N LYS A 166 -0.10 8.75 8.38
CA LYS A 166 0.60 7.50 8.76
C LYS A 166 1.09 7.53 10.20
N GLY A 167 0.94 6.38 10.87
CA GLY A 167 1.53 6.12 12.18
C GLY A 167 0.78 6.77 13.33
N HIS A 168 -0.35 7.43 13.08
CA HIS A 168 -1.28 7.86 14.11
C HIS A 168 -2.10 6.67 14.62
N LYS A 169 -2.70 6.84 15.81
CA LYS A 169 -3.68 5.87 16.29
C LYS A 169 -4.92 5.91 15.41
N ARG A 170 -5.63 4.80 15.33
CA ARG A 170 -6.88 4.69 14.56
C ARG A 170 -7.87 5.78 14.97
N THR A 171 -8.05 6.00 16.27
CA THR A 171 -8.94 7.03 16.82
C THR A 171 -8.56 8.44 16.39
N GLU A 172 -7.26 8.78 16.39
CA GLU A 172 -6.77 10.09 15.89
C GLU A 172 -7.04 10.26 14.39
N ILE A 173 -6.84 9.20 13.60
CA ILE A 173 -7.14 9.20 12.17
C ILE A 173 -8.63 9.40 11.93
N GLU A 174 -9.50 8.75 12.70
CA GLU A 174 -10.95 8.93 12.63
C GLU A 174 -11.35 10.40 12.88
N ASP A 175 -10.75 11.08 13.86
CA ASP A 175 -11.03 12.49 14.17
C ASP A 175 -10.54 13.45 13.08
N ILE A 176 -9.35 13.21 12.53
CA ILE A 176 -8.80 14.00 11.42
C ILE A 176 -9.69 13.84 10.18
N LEU A 177 -10.06 12.61 9.85
CA LEU A 177 -10.95 12.32 8.73
C LEU A 177 -12.35 12.90 8.96
N HIS A 178 -12.86 12.87 10.19
CA HIS A 178 -14.13 13.51 10.51
C HIS A 178 -14.12 15.00 10.18
N SER A 179 -13.03 15.70 10.53
CA SER A 179 -12.84 17.12 10.21
C SER A 179 -12.72 17.36 8.70
N LEU A 180 -12.05 16.46 7.97
CA LEU A 180 -11.87 16.58 6.53
C LEU A 180 -13.18 16.41 5.74
N TYR A 181 -14.00 15.44 6.12
CA TYR A 181 -15.18 14.99 5.37
C TYR A 181 -16.51 15.43 6.01
N ASP A 182 -16.48 16.07 7.18
CA ASP A 182 -17.65 16.45 7.97
C ASP A 182 -18.59 15.27 8.27
N ASN A 183 -18.03 14.05 8.36
CA ASN A 183 -18.79 12.80 8.49
C ASN A 183 -17.94 11.68 9.13
N CYS A 184 -18.56 10.63 9.66
CA CYS A 184 -17.85 9.50 10.27
C CYS A 184 -17.20 8.62 9.19
N MET A 185 -15.87 8.48 9.24
CA MET A 185 -15.09 7.75 8.23
C MET A 185 -14.71 6.31 8.64
N LYS A 186 -15.34 5.77 9.68
CA LYS A 186 -15.08 4.39 10.17
C LYS A 186 -15.28 3.33 9.09
N TYR A 187 -16.38 3.44 8.32
CA TYR A 187 -16.66 2.50 7.23
C TYR A 187 -15.52 2.46 6.21
N HIS A 188 -15.04 3.63 5.77
CA HIS A 188 -13.94 3.74 4.81
C HIS A 188 -12.65 3.12 5.34
N ILE A 189 -12.33 3.32 6.62
CA ILE A 189 -11.16 2.67 7.25
C ILE A 189 -11.29 1.15 7.22
N GLU A 190 -12.46 0.60 7.61
CA GLU A 190 -12.69 -0.85 7.59
C GLU A 190 -12.58 -1.41 6.16
N VAL A 191 -13.11 -0.72 5.14
CA VAL A 191 -12.95 -1.15 3.74
C VAL A 191 -11.48 -1.24 3.33
N LEU A 192 -10.65 -0.28 3.73
CA LEU A 192 -9.21 -0.31 3.42
C LEU A 192 -8.47 -1.45 4.12
N VAL A 193 -8.88 -1.79 5.35
CA VAL A 193 -8.37 -2.95 6.09
C VAL A 193 -8.82 -4.25 5.43
N ASP A 194 -10.10 -4.37 5.10
CA ASP A 194 -10.66 -5.56 4.46
C ASP A 194 -10.02 -5.83 3.09
N LYS A 195 -9.71 -4.79 2.33
CA LYS A 195 -9.03 -4.88 1.02
C LYS A 195 -7.50 -5.01 1.11
N SER A 196 -6.96 -5.27 2.30
CA SER A 196 -5.51 -5.46 2.56
C SER A 196 -4.64 -4.28 2.10
N LEU A 197 -5.20 -3.08 2.00
CA LEU A 197 -4.46 -1.85 1.67
C LEU A 197 -3.91 -1.18 2.93
N MET A 198 -4.39 -1.57 4.10
CA MET A 198 -4.06 -0.99 5.39
C MET A 198 -4.09 -2.07 6.47
N GLN A 199 -3.30 -1.91 7.52
CA GLN A 199 -3.35 -2.74 8.72
C GLN A 199 -3.49 -1.87 9.97
N ILE A 200 -4.01 -2.48 11.04
CA ILE A 200 -4.05 -1.90 12.38
C ILE A 200 -3.16 -2.80 13.24
N SER A 201 -2.10 -2.20 13.79
CA SER A 201 -1.18 -2.89 14.71
C SER A 201 -1.82 -3.13 16.08
N ASP A 202 -1.20 -4.00 16.89
CA ASP A 202 -1.63 -4.29 18.26
C ASP A 202 -1.72 -3.05 19.16
N ASN A 203 -0.98 -1.99 18.82
CA ASN A 203 -0.99 -0.71 19.54
C ASN A 203 -2.04 0.28 18.99
N ASP A 204 -3.01 -0.21 18.22
CA ASP A 204 -4.08 0.58 17.56
C ASP A 204 -3.54 1.63 16.59
N ARG A 205 -2.34 1.42 16.02
CA ARG A 205 -1.76 2.35 15.03
C ARG A 205 -1.99 1.82 13.63
N VAL A 206 -2.39 2.72 12.74
CA VAL A 206 -2.53 2.42 11.32
C VAL A 206 -1.15 2.31 10.67
N THR A 207 -0.94 1.19 9.97
CA THR A 207 0.28 0.86 9.25
C THR A 207 -0.03 0.48 7.81
N PHE A 208 0.97 0.64 6.95
CA PHE A 208 0.94 0.25 5.55
C PHE A 208 2.19 -0.56 5.27
N HIS A 209 2.11 -1.46 4.30
CA HIS A 209 3.32 -1.92 3.63
C HIS A 209 3.99 -0.72 2.93
N ASP A 210 5.32 -0.60 3.00
CA ASP A 210 6.03 0.60 2.54
C ASP A 210 5.76 0.90 1.06
N LEU A 211 5.72 -0.14 0.22
CA LEU A 211 5.35 -0.01 -1.19
C LEU A 211 3.90 0.47 -1.43
N ILE A 212 2.95 0.15 -0.56
CA ILE A 212 1.56 0.63 -0.66
C ILE A 212 1.49 2.12 -0.30
N GLU A 213 2.21 2.54 0.74
CA GLU A 213 2.32 3.95 1.10
C GLU A 213 2.96 4.76 -0.04
N ASN A 214 4.08 4.27 -0.58
CA ASN A 214 4.78 4.92 -1.68
C ASN A 214 3.90 5.02 -2.94
N MET A 215 3.08 3.99 -3.20
CA MET A 215 2.09 4.04 -4.27
C MET A 215 1.06 5.15 -4.03
N GLY A 216 0.52 5.29 -2.81
CA GLY A 216 -0.43 6.36 -2.49
C GLY A 216 0.16 7.76 -2.72
N LYS A 217 1.37 7.99 -2.22
CA LYS A 217 2.13 9.24 -2.44
C LYS A 217 2.37 9.54 -3.92
N GLU A 218 2.74 8.54 -4.70
CA GLU A 218 2.96 8.70 -6.14
C GLU A 218 1.65 8.99 -6.90
N ILE A 219 0.54 8.36 -6.50
CA ILE A 219 -0.78 8.65 -7.09
C ILE A 219 -1.16 10.11 -6.84
N ASP A 220 -0.99 10.62 -5.62
CA ASP A 220 -1.29 12.01 -5.31
C ASP A 220 -0.37 12.98 -6.08
N ARG A 221 0.94 12.69 -6.14
CA ARG A 221 1.91 13.46 -6.91
C ARG A 221 1.55 13.54 -8.40
N GLN A 222 1.06 12.44 -8.98
CA GLN A 222 0.67 12.38 -10.40
C GLN A 222 -0.56 13.22 -10.73
N LYS A 223 -1.44 13.55 -9.78
CA LYS A 223 -2.61 14.42 -10.01
C LYS A 223 -2.21 15.85 -10.36
N SER A 224 -1.10 16.34 -9.82
CA SER A 224 -0.55 17.66 -10.16
C SER A 224 0.99 17.61 -10.11
N PRO A 225 1.63 17.11 -11.18
CA PRO A 225 3.07 16.86 -11.18
C PRO A 225 3.91 18.14 -11.11
N LYS A 226 3.43 19.24 -11.72
CA LYS A 226 4.15 20.52 -11.83
C LYS A 226 3.59 21.61 -10.93
N GLU A 227 2.31 21.53 -10.58
CA GLU A 227 1.59 22.59 -9.86
C GLU A 227 1.32 22.12 -8.44
N ILE A 228 2.36 22.18 -7.59
CA ILE A 228 2.34 21.65 -6.22
C ILE A 228 1.20 22.26 -5.41
N GLY A 229 0.97 23.56 -5.55
CA GLY A 229 -0.11 24.28 -4.87
C GLY A 229 -1.52 23.80 -5.22
N LYS A 230 -1.72 23.02 -6.30
CA LYS A 230 -3.01 22.41 -6.66
C LYS A 230 -3.19 20.99 -6.11
N ARG A 231 -2.22 20.48 -5.35
CA ARG A 231 -2.38 19.19 -4.67
C ARG A 231 -3.26 19.37 -3.44
N ARG A 232 -4.17 18.42 -3.24
CA ARG A 232 -5.03 18.37 -2.05
C ARG A 232 -4.24 18.08 -0.77
N ARG A 233 -3.10 17.39 -0.89
CA ARG A 233 -2.29 16.86 0.20
C ARG A 233 -0.85 17.35 0.02
N LEU A 234 -0.29 17.96 1.05
CA LEU A 234 1.13 18.31 1.10
C LEU A 234 1.80 17.58 2.25
N TRP A 235 2.90 16.89 1.96
CA TRP A 235 3.59 16.00 2.91
C TRP A 235 5.11 15.97 2.72
N LEU A 236 5.64 16.61 1.66
CA LEU A 236 7.06 16.83 1.46
C LEU A 236 7.40 18.23 1.96
N LEU A 237 8.40 18.34 2.84
CA LEU A 237 8.77 19.62 3.44
C LEU A 237 9.18 20.65 2.37
N GLU A 238 9.94 20.23 1.37
CA GLU A 238 10.37 21.08 0.27
C GLU A 238 9.18 21.60 -0.55
N ASP A 239 8.22 20.73 -0.84
CA ASP A 239 6.98 21.10 -1.55
C ASP A 239 6.13 22.06 -0.72
N ILE A 240 6.07 21.87 0.61
CA ILE A 240 5.32 22.75 1.52
C ILE A 240 5.96 24.13 1.58
N ILE A 241 7.28 24.21 1.77
CA ILE A 241 8.02 25.48 1.77
C ILE A 241 7.78 26.21 0.44
N GLN A 242 7.93 25.50 -0.68
CA GLN A 242 7.72 26.11 -1.99
C GLN A 242 6.30 26.68 -2.16
N VAL A 243 5.27 25.95 -1.72
CA VAL A 243 3.90 26.45 -1.78
C VAL A 243 3.74 27.67 -0.88
N LEU A 244 4.33 27.69 0.31
CA LEU A 244 4.21 28.82 1.23
C LEU A 244 4.95 30.08 0.72
N GLU A 245 6.04 29.92 -0.03
CA GLU A 245 6.85 31.03 -0.57
C GLU A 245 6.33 31.58 -1.91
N ASP A 246 6.02 30.70 -2.88
CA ASP A 246 5.80 31.10 -4.28
C ASP A 246 4.34 31.47 -4.59
N ASN A 247 3.38 30.94 -3.81
CA ASN A 247 1.96 31.12 -4.09
C ASN A 247 1.13 30.64 -2.89
N PRO A 248 0.56 31.52 -2.06
CA PRO A 248 -0.25 31.09 -0.92
C PRO A 248 -1.24 30.03 -1.38
N GLY A 249 -1.14 28.84 -0.79
CA GLY A 249 -1.68 27.59 -1.33
C GLY A 249 -3.07 27.76 -1.91
N THR A 250 -3.28 27.18 -3.10
CA THR A 250 -4.56 27.31 -3.79
C THR A 250 -5.69 26.73 -2.93
N SER A 251 -6.93 27.10 -3.24
CA SER A 251 -8.16 26.54 -2.67
C SER A 251 -8.24 25.00 -2.74
N GLU A 252 -7.30 24.30 -3.36
CA GLU A 252 -7.26 22.84 -3.40
C GLU A 252 -6.63 22.19 -2.16
N VAL A 253 -5.68 22.87 -1.49
CA VAL A 253 -4.95 22.28 -0.35
C VAL A 253 -5.91 22.09 0.82
N LYS A 254 -6.09 20.84 1.27
CA LYS A 254 -6.95 20.51 2.42
C LYS A 254 -6.21 19.95 3.62
N ILE A 255 -5.07 19.30 3.39
CA ILE A 255 -4.27 18.71 4.46
C ILE A 255 -2.78 18.96 4.21
N ILE A 256 -2.11 19.38 5.28
CA ILE A 256 -0.66 19.58 5.33
C ILE A 256 -0.09 18.76 6.46
N ARG A 257 0.96 17.99 6.18
CA ARG A 257 1.79 17.30 7.16
C ARG A 257 3.20 17.89 7.13
N LEU A 258 3.57 18.54 8.23
CA LEU A 258 4.91 19.05 8.49
C LEU A 258 5.65 18.07 9.41
N ASP A 259 6.65 17.40 8.86
CA ASP A 259 7.60 16.61 9.64
C ASP A 259 8.93 17.38 9.70
N PHE A 260 9.39 17.72 10.91
CA PHE A 260 10.68 18.38 11.12
C PHE A 260 11.71 17.33 11.58
N PRO A 261 12.61 16.87 10.69
CA PRO A 261 13.62 15.89 11.06
C PRO A 261 14.68 16.53 11.97
N ILE A 262 15.10 15.82 13.02
CA ILE A 262 16.11 16.27 14.00
C ILE A 262 17.44 16.69 13.34
N SER A 263 17.76 16.11 12.18
CA SER A 263 19.01 16.38 11.47
C SER A 263 19.05 17.70 10.71
N ASP A 264 17.91 18.35 10.48
CA ASP A 264 17.88 19.64 9.80
C ASP A 264 18.29 20.75 10.78
N LYS A 265 19.59 21.07 10.71
CA LYS A 265 20.18 22.23 11.40
C LYS A 265 19.79 23.57 10.75
N GLN A 266 19.04 23.54 9.65
CA GLN A 266 18.49 24.76 9.07
C GLN A 266 17.24 25.15 9.87
N GLU A 267 17.26 26.34 10.47
CA GLU A 267 16.05 26.97 11.00
C GLU A 267 15.10 27.26 9.84
N THR A 268 14.23 26.30 9.53
CA THR A 268 13.10 26.54 8.63
C THR A 268 12.03 27.30 9.41
N SER A 269 12.05 28.62 9.30
CA SER A 269 11.03 29.49 9.89
C SER A 269 9.85 29.62 8.93
N ILE A 270 8.74 28.96 9.26
CA ILE A 270 7.46 29.16 8.57
C ILE A 270 6.64 30.18 9.36
N GLU A 271 6.32 31.31 8.74
CA GLU A 271 5.42 32.29 9.37
C GLU A 271 3.97 31.76 9.34
N TRP A 272 3.28 31.82 10.48
CA TRP A 272 1.90 31.33 10.61
C TRP A 272 0.89 32.02 9.68
N ASN A 273 1.16 33.27 9.31
CA ASN A 273 0.34 34.02 8.35
C ASN A 273 0.36 33.42 6.95
N ALA A 274 1.35 32.59 6.59
CA ALA A 274 1.45 31.94 5.28
C ALA A 274 0.32 30.93 5.02
N PHE A 275 -0.36 30.47 6.08
CA PHE A 275 -1.54 29.60 5.95
C PHE A 275 -2.86 30.37 5.82
N ASN A 276 -2.89 31.67 6.08
CA ASN A 276 -4.14 32.45 6.14
C ASN A 276 -4.90 32.47 4.80
N ASP A 277 -4.17 32.39 3.70
CA ASP A 277 -4.73 32.44 2.35
C ASP A 277 -5.23 31.05 1.86
N MET A 278 -5.00 29.99 2.65
CA MET A 278 -5.44 28.62 2.32
C MET A 278 -6.87 28.36 2.83
N GLU A 279 -7.85 28.95 2.16
CA GLU A 279 -9.26 28.94 2.60
C GLU A 279 -9.89 27.55 2.82
N ASN A 280 -9.34 26.50 2.19
CA ASN A 280 -9.84 25.13 2.28
C ASN A 280 -8.99 24.19 3.16
N LEU A 281 -7.96 24.73 3.82
CA LEU A 281 -7.14 23.97 4.75
C LEU A 281 -7.99 23.51 5.94
N LYS A 282 -8.14 22.20 6.09
CA LYS A 282 -8.94 21.58 7.15
C LYS A 282 -8.10 20.86 8.20
N ALA A 283 -6.89 20.44 7.85
CA ALA A 283 -5.99 19.74 8.76
C ALA A 283 -4.53 20.19 8.57
N LEU A 284 -3.90 20.60 9.68
CA LEU A 284 -2.46 20.85 9.77
C LEU A 284 -1.88 19.92 10.83
N ILE A 285 -1.03 18.99 10.39
CA ILE A 285 -0.39 17.99 11.24
C ILE A 285 1.07 18.39 11.38
N ILE A 286 1.53 18.63 12.61
CA ILE A 286 2.91 18.99 12.90
C ILE A 286 3.53 17.87 13.73
N ARG A 287 4.64 17.33 13.25
CA ARG A 287 5.44 16.32 13.95
C ARG A 287 6.87 16.83 14.09
N ASN A 288 7.29 16.97 15.34
CA ASN A 288 8.70 17.01 15.67
C ASN A 288 9.10 15.58 16.03
N ASP A 289 10.06 15.02 15.29
CA ASP A 289 10.63 13.75 15.71
C ASP A 289 11.32 13.95 17.07
N ILE A 290 10.96 13.11 18.05
CA ILE A 290 11.49 13.09 19.42
C ILE A 290 12.76 12.23 19.44
#